data_AF-A0A1I5VTW9-F1
#
_entry.id   AF-A0A1I5VTW9-F1
#
_cell.length_a   1.000
_cell.length_b   1.000
_cell.length_c   1.000
_cell.angle_alpha   90.00
_cell.angle_beta   90.00
_cell.angle_gamma   90.00
#
_symmetry.space_group_name_H-M   'P 1'
#
loop_
_entity.id
_entity.type
_entity.pdbx_description
1 polymer ?
#
loop_
_entity_poly.entity_id
_entity_poly.type
_entity_poly.pdbx_seq_one_letter_code
_entity_poly.pdbx_strand_id
1 'polypeptide(L)'
;MNILLYDFLNSYIQYDLVFFLQKMGHKCNNVSYRKSVDKYSDDTFTERMEADLSSGKYDLVLTTNFWPVVSKVCKKHDIKYVSWFFDSPPNLPTAECMEYSCNKIYFFSRADYEEYRAKGLDNVFYLPLAVNTGRLQGIITDKKKYESEISFVGKLYESMLPALMSHMTDYQKGYIDGLVKVQLQLYGTYIVDNVVTEEFTEGVRKRYKELSEKAIQVTRKELSWAVASYITHLERMTLLSVLSGKHQVKLYTYELSDDEKRMLPNVDFCGPVDYLIDMPQVFSASKVNLCPVLKANRSGIPLRALDIMGCGGFLLAGYQPELYEYFVYGKECVMYSSLEDAVAKADFYLSHEEERKKIAGAGLEKIIRDFNYEDRIKVLLQ
;
A
#
# COMPACT_ATOMS: atom_id res chain seq x y z
N MET A 1 -26.94 -11.98 2.63
CA MET A 1 -26.20 -12.89 1.72
C MET A 1 -25.33 -13.82 2.54
N ASN A 2 -25.05 -15.01 2.03
CA ASN A 2 -24.06 -15.95 2.54
C ASN A 2 -22.77 -15.76 1.73
N ILE A 3 -21.70 -15.35 2.40
CA ILE A 3 -20.45 -14.94 1.76
C ILE A 3 -19.34 -15.88 2.23
N LEU A 4 -18.61 -16.46 1.27
CA LEU A 4 -17.38 -17.20 1.54
C LEU A 4 -16.20 -16.26 1.36
N LEU A 5 -15.41 -16.05 2.41
CA LEU A 5 -14.23 -15.19 2.35
C LEU A 5 -12.96 -16.02 2.51
N TYR A 6 -11.93 -15.71 1.73
CA TYR A 6 -10.58 -16.25 1.94
C TYR A 6 -9.60 -15.15 2.31
N ASP A 7 -8.90 -15.37 3.43
CA ASP A 7 -7.78 -14.54 3.87
C ASP A 7 -6.46 -15.29 3.67
N PHE A 8 -5.78 -14.98 2.57
CA PHE A 8 -4.48 -15.54 2.21
C PHE A 8 -3.29 -14.76 2.76
N LEU A 9 -3.47 -13.46 3.01
CA LEU A 9 -2.36 -12.52 3.23
C LEU A 9 -2.27 -12.03 4.67
N ASN A 10 -3.25 -12.37 5.52
CA ASN A 10 -3.49 -11.69 6.77
C ASN A 10 -3.67 -10.19 6.53
N SER A 11 -4.55 -9.86 5.56
CA SER A 11 -4.74 -8.48 5.10
C SER A 11 -5.19 -7.57 6.23
N TYR A 12 -4.61 -6.37 6.30
CA TYR A 12 -4.95 -5.35 7.28
C TYR A 12 -6.44 -4.97 7.28
N ILE A 13 -7.10 -5.07 6.12
CA ILE A 13 -8.53 -4.72 5.98
C ILE A 13 -9.47 -5.90 6.26
N GLN A 14 -8.97 -7.14 6.35
CA GLN A 14 -9.81 -8.33 6.46
C GLN A 14 -10.69 -8.31 7.71
N TYR A 15 -10.11 -7.96 8.86
CA TYR A 15 -10.82 -7.96 10.14
C TYR A 15 -12.00 -6.99 10.12
N ASP A 16 -11.76 -5.74 9.73
CA ASP A 16 -12.80 -4.72 9.68
C ASP A 16 -13.83 -5.03 8.58
N LEU A 17 -13.41 -5.55 7.42
CA LEU A 17 -14.31 -5.97 6.36
C LEU A 17 -15.30 -7.05 6.83
N VAL A 18 -14.82 -8.09 7.51
CA VAL A 18 -15.67 -9.15 8.07
C VAL A 18 -16.62 -8.58 9.13
N PHE A 19 -16.11 -7.72 10.02
CA PHE A 19 -16.93 -7.06 11.05
C PHE A 19 -18.10 -6.28 10.43
N PHE A 20 -17.85 -5.43 9.42
CA PHE A 20 -18.92 -4.63 8.82
C PHE A 20 -19.87 -5.45 7.96
N LEU A 21 -19.40 -6.50 7.26
CA LEU A 21 -20.29 -7.42 6.55
C LEU A 21 -21.27 -8.08 7.53
N GLN A 22 -20.80 -8.55 8.68
CA GLN A 22 -21.65 -9.14 9.72
C GLN A 22 -22.59 -8.10 10.34
N LYS A 23 -22.07 -6.89 10.65
CA LYS A 23 -22.87 -5.77 11.17
C LYS A 23 -24.02 -5.39 10.23
N MET A 24 -23.81 -5.51 8.93
CA MET A 24 -24.81 -5.26 7.88
C MET A 24 -25.76 -6.45 7.64
N GLY A 25 -25.67 -7.52 8.44
CA GLY A 25 -26.58 -8.66 8.40
C GLY A 25 -26.19 -9.76 7.41
N HIS A 26 -24.97 -9.74 6.86
CA HIS A 26 -24.47 -10.82 5.99
C HIS A 26 -23.88 -11.96 6.82
N LYS A 27 -24.14 -13.21 6.40
CA LYS A 27 -23.49 -14.40 6.99
C LYS A 27 -22.14 -14.59 6.31
N CYS A 28 -21.07 -14.52 7.09
CA CYS A 28 -19.70 -14.57 6.57
C CYS A 28 -18.99 -15.82 7.08
N ASN A 29 -18.60 -16.70 6.17
CA ASN A 29 -17.65 -17.77 6.47
C ASN A 29 -16.24 -17.30 6.09
N ASN A 30 -15.46 -16.84 7.07
CA ASN A 30 -14.10 -16.35 6.85
C ASN A 30 -13.08 -17.48 7.04
N VAL A 31 -12.47 -17.93 5.95
CA VAL A 31 -11.45 -18.97 5.93
C VAL A 31 -10.06 -18.33 5.94
N SER A 32 -9.37 -18.43 7.07
CA SER A 32 -7.96 -18.06 7.18
C SER A 32 -7.09 -19.17 6.57
N TYR A 33 -6.53 -18.92 5.39
CA TYR A 33 -5.69 -19.89 4.66
C TYR A 33 -4.22 -19.45 4.72
N ARG A 34 -3.46 -20.01 5.66
CA ARG A 34 -2.07 -19.59 5.96
C ARG A 34 -0.99 -20.40 5.25
N LYS A 35 -1.36 -21.38 4.43
CA LYS A 35 -0.39 -22.12 3.60
C LYS A 35 -0.02 -21.26 2.39
N SER A 36 1.19 -21.44 1.86
CA SER A 36 1.56 -20.82 0.58
C SER A 36 0.59 -21.29 -0.51
N VAL A 37 0.10 -20.35 -1.31
CA VAL A 37 -0.80 -20.62 -2.43
C VAL A 37 -0.19 -20.04 -3.70
N ASP A 38 -0.04 -20.87 -4.72
CA ASP A 38 0.22 -20.35 -6.06
C ASP A 38 -1.04 -19.64 -6.58
N LYS A 39 -0.88 -18.38 -7.00
CA LYS A 39 -2.02 -17.55 -7.40
C LYS A 39 -2.79 -18.10 -8.61
N TYR A 40 -2.14 -18.87 -9.47
CA TYR A 40 -2.66 -19.29 -10.77
C TYR A 40 -3.05 -20.77 -10.80
N SER A 41 -2.31 -21.63 -10.09
CA SER A 41 -2.53 -23.08 -10.11
C SER A 41 -2.12 -23.73 -8.80
N ASP A 42 -3.09 -24.04 -7.96
CA ASP A 42 -2.89 -24.74 -6.69
C ASP A 42 -4.00 -25.78 -6.47
N ASP A 43 -3.68 -27.05 -6.69
CA ASP A 43 -4.64 -28.16 -6.59
C ASP A 43 -5.12 -28.35 -5.14
N THR A 44 -4.23 -28.17 -4.16
CA THR A 44 -4.57 -28.32 -2.74
C THR A 44 -5.56 -27.26 -2.29
N PHE A 45 -5.37 -26.01 -2.71
CA PHE A 45 -6.33 -24.95 -2.47
C PHE A 45 -7.63 -25.16 -3.26
N THR A 46 -7.54 -25.62 -4.51
CA THR A 46 -8.71 -25.91 -5.35
C THR A 46 -9.61 -26.96 -4.69
N GLU A 47 -9.06 -28.10 -4.27
CA GLU A 47 -9.80 -29.15 -3.55
C GLU A 47 -10.42 -28.63 -2.25
N ARG A 48 -9.68 -27.78 -1.52
CA ARG A 48 -10.21 -27.15 -0.31
C ARG A 48 -11.43 -26.27 -0.63
N MET A 49 -11.34 -25.42 -1.64
CA MET A 49 -12.42 -24.52 -2.01
C MET A 49 -13.65 -25.28 -2.53
N GLU A 50 -13.45 -26.35 -3.29
CA GLU A 50 -14.51 -27.27 -3.74
C GLU A 50 -15.26 -27.89 -2.54
N ALA A 51 -14.54 -28.32 -1.51
CA ALA A 51 -15.14 -28.84 -0.27
C ALA A 51 -15.89 -27.75 0.51
N ASP A 52 -15.31 -26.55 0.64
CA ASP A 52 -15.96 -25.42 1.31
C ASP A 52 -17.28 -25.05 0.61
N LEU A 53 -17.28 -24.95 -0.73
CA LEU A 53 -18.48 -24.67 -1.53
C LEU A 53 -19.53 -25.78 -1.43
N SER A 54 -19.11 -27.04 -1.39
CA SER A 54 -20.04 -28.19 -1.25
C SER A 54 -20.66 -28.28 0.15
N SER A 55 -19.99 -27.74 1.18
CA SER A 55 -20.45 -27.79 2.57
C SER A 55 -21.55 -26.77 2.92
N GLY A 56 -21.83 -25.81 2.03
CA GLY A 56 -22.77 -24.73 2.30
C GLY A 56 -23.41 -24.16 1.04
N LYS A 57 -24.26 -23.15 1.20
CA LYS A 57 -24.81 -22.37 0.08
C LYS A 57 -24.30 -20.94 0.18
N TYR A 58 -23.57 -20.49 -0.82
CA TYR A 58 -22.97 -19.15 -0.89
C TYR A 58 -23.51 -18.38 -2.08
N ASP A 59 -23.77 -17.08 -1.87
CA ASP A 59 -24.21 -16.16 -2.92
C ASP A 59 -23.02 -15.57 -3.68
N LEU A 60 -21.86 -15.46 -3.03
CA LEU A 60 -20.59 -14.99 -3.61
C LEU A 60 -19.37 -15.43 -2.79
N VAL A 61 -18.23 -15.40 -3.46
CA VAL A 61 -16.89 -15.51 -2.86
C VAL A 61 -16.24 -14.13 -2.83
N LEU A 62 -15.55 -13.79 -1.74
CA LEU A 62 -14.87 -12.50 -1.58
C LEU A 62 -13.41 -12.68 -1.12
N THR A 63 -12.49 -11.91 -1.71
CA THR A 63 -11.08 -11.86 -1.25
C THR A 63 -10.53 -10.45 -1.25
N THR A 64 -9.56 -10.20 -0.36
CA THR A 64 -8.65 -9.07 -0.53
C THR A 64 -7.59 -9.43 -1.58
N ASN A 65 -7.34 -8.51 -2.52
CA ASN A 65 -6.62 -8.73 -3.77
C ASN A 65 -7.29 -9.80 -4.67
N PHE A 66 -6.97 -9.82 -5.96
CA PHE A 66 -7.47 -10.85 -6.88
C PHE A 66 -6.61 -12.11 -6.88
N TRP A 67 -7.27 -13.26 -6.90
CA TRP A 67 -6.68 -14.60 -6.90
C TRP A 67 -7.22 -15.40 -8.10
N PRO A 68 -6.44 -15.56 -9.19
CA PRO A 68 -6.87 -16.31 -10.36
C PRO A 68 -7.35 -17.73 -10.04
N VAL A 69 -6.73 -18.43 -9.09
CA VAL A 69 -7.16 -19.76 -8.64
C VAL A 69 -8.58 -19.74 -8.05
N VAL A 70 -8.94 -18.70 -7.28
CA VAL A 70 -10.31 -18.50 -6.76
C VAL A 70 -11.28 -18.23 -7.92
N SER A 71 -10.87 -17.39 -8.88
CA SER A 71 -11.68 -17.07 -10.07
C SER A 71 -11.97 -18.30 -10.93
N LYS A 72 -11.00 -19.19 -11.13
CA LYS A 72 -11.16 -20.46 -11.87
C LYS A 72 -12.24 -21.35 -11.24
N VAL A 73 -12.20 -21.53 -9.91
CA VAL A 73 -13.21 -22.30 -9.18
C VAL A 73 -14.57 -21.60 -9.23
N CYS A 74 -14.60 -20.27 -9.06
CA CYS A 74 -15.85 -19.52 -9.13
C CYS A 74 -16.55 -19.65 -10.50
N LYS A 75 -15.78 -19.55 -11.59
CA LYS A 75 -16.28 -19.77 -12.95
C LYS A 75 -16.84 -21.18 -13.15
N LYS A 76 -16.17 -22.21 -12.62
CA LYS A 76 -16.63 -23.61 -12.73
C LYS A 76 -17.99 -23.83 -12.06
N HIS A 77 -18.26 -23.12 -10.97
CA HIS A 77 -19.49 -23.24 -10.19
C HIS A 77 -20.55 -22.16 -10.49
N ASP A 78 -20.29 -21.30 -11.47
CA ASP A 78 -21.13 -20.14 -11.80
C ASP A 78 -21.49 -19.27 -10.57
N ILE A 79 -20.52 -19.08 -9.66
CA ILE A 79 -20.66 -18.26 -8.46
C ILE A 79 -19.94 -16.92 -8.63
N LYS A 80 -20.56 -15.84 -8.15
CA LYS A 80 -19.97 -14.50 -8.19
C LYS A 80 -18.68 -14.43 -7.37
N TYR A 81 -17.65 -13.79 -7.91
CA TYR A 81 -16.39 -13.54 -7.24
C TYR A 81 -16.12 -12.04 -7.14
N VAL A 82 -15.98 -11.53 -5.92
CA VAL A 82 -15.62 -10.13 -5.66
C VAL A 82 -14.20 -10.06 -5.10
N SER A 83 -13.35 -9.22 -5.70
CA SER A 83 -12.02 -8.94 -5.15
C SER A 83 -11.81 -7.44 -4.93
N TRP A 84 -11.15 -7.09 -3.83
CA TRP A 84 -10.83 -5.70 -3.52
C TRP A 84 -9.34 -5.55 -3.20
N PHE A 85 -8.61 -4.85 -4.06
CA PHE A 85 -7.20 -4.61 -3.88
C PHE A 85 -6.93 -3.59 -2.78
N PHE A 86 -5.90 -3.88 -1.97
CA PHE A 86 -5.32 -2.94 -1.00
C PHE A 86 -3.82 -2.72 -1.22
N ASP A 87 -3.23 -3.41 -2.20
CA ASP A 87 -1.83 -3.26 -2.63
C ASP A 87 -1.77 -2.70 -4.06
N SER A 88 -0.85 -1.77 -4.29
CA SER A 88 -0.54 -1.18 -5.60
C SER A 88 0.99 -1.18 -5.79
N PRO A 89 1.51 -1.43 -7.00
CA PRO A 89 0.79 -2.02 -8.13
C PRO A 89 0.34 -3.47 -7.78
N PRO A 90 -0.69 -4.02 -8.45
CA PRO A 90 -1.12 -5.39 -8.24
C PRO A 90 0.03 -6.39 -8.42
N ASN A 91 0.22 -7.25 -7.42
CA ASN A 91 1.15 -8.39 -7.54
C ASN A 91 0.52 -9.51 -8.37
N LEU A 92 0.35 -9.24 -9.67
CA LEU A 92 -0.12 -10.14 -10.71
C LEU A 92 0.82 -10.02 -11.93
N PRO A 93 1.49 -11.12 -12.31
CA PRO A 93 2.27 -11.17 -13.56
C PRO A 93 1.42 -11.01 -14.83
N THR A 94 0.21 -11.56 -14.86
CA THR A 94 -0.70 -11.52 -16.02
C THR A 94 -2.11 -11.13 -15.57
N ALA A 95 -2.98 -10.83 -16.54
CA ALA A 95 -4.41 -10.59 -16.31
C ALA A 95 -5.27 -11.85 -16.52
N GLU A 96 -4.65 -13.03 -16.50
CA GLU A 96 -5.35 -14.30 -16.73
C GLU A 96 -6.55 -14.47 -15.78
N CYS A 97 -7.67 -14.96 -16.31
CA CYS A 97 -8.93 -15.20 -15.61
C CYS A 97 -9.69 -13.93 -15.19
N MET A 98 -9.12 -12.73 -15.31
CA MET A 98 -9.82 -11.51 -14.90
C MET A 98 -11.05 -11.24 -15.77
N GLU A 99 -11.03 -11.66 -17.03
CA GLU A 99 -12.10 -11.49 -18.02
C GLU A 99 -13.37 -12.30 -17.74
N TYR A 100 -13.33 -13.23 -16.77
CA TYR A 100 -14.49 -14.06 -16.46
C TYR A 100 -15.65 -13.22 -15.93
N SER A 101 -16.84 -13.44 -16.50
CA SER A 101 -18.07 -12.70 -16.19
C SER A 101 -18.52 -12.85 -14.73
N CYS A 102 -18.07 -13.88 -14.02
CA CYS A 102 -18.34 -14.06 -12.60
C CYS A 102 -17.59 -13.06 -11.71
N ASN A 103 -16.52 -12.43 -12.20
CA ASN A 103 -15.68 -11.55 -11.40
C ASN A 103 -16.23 -10.12 -11.34
N LYS A 104 -16.07 -9.47 -10.18
CA LYS A 104 -16.06 -8.02 -10.01
C LYS A 104 -14.80 -7.63 -9.24
N ILE A 105 -13.97 -6.81 -9.86
CA ILE A 105 -12.61 -6.56 -9.38
C ILE A 105 -12.45 -5.08 -9.08
N TYR A 106 -12.14 -4.74 -7.84
CA TYR A 106 -12.07 -3.36 -7.36
C TYR A 106 -10.63 -2.97 -7.03
N PHE A 107 -10.16 -1.86 -7.61
CA PHE A 107 -8.86 -1.26 -7.34
C PHE A 107 -9.01 0.01 -6.52
N PHE A 108 -8.20 0.18 -5.47
CA PHE A 108 -8.19 1.42 -4.69
C PHE A 108 -7.35 2.56 -5.31
N SER A 109 -6.47 2.20 -6.25
CA SER A 109 -5.62 3.12 -7.01
C SER A 109 -6.27 3.34 -8.37
N ARG A 110 -6.50 4.61 -8.75
CA ARG A 110 -7.16 4.94 -10.02
C ARG A 110 -6.31 4.54 -11.22
N ALA A 111 -4.99 4.72 -11.14
CA ALA A 111 -4.06 4.33 -12.18
C ALA A 111 -4.10 2.81 -12.46
N ASP A 112 -4.23 1.98 -11.41
CA ASP A 112 -4.38 0.54 -11.61
C ASP A 112 -5.72 0.21 -12.26
N TYR A 113 -6.83 0.82 -11.80
CA TYR A 113 -8.12 0.69 -12.45
C TYR A 113 -8.07 1.05 -13.94
N GLU A 114 -7.51 2.22 -14.28
CA GLU A 114 -7.41 2.71 -15.65
C GLU A 114 -6.53 1.81 -16.53
N GLU A 115 -5.42 1.31 -15.99
CA GLU A 115 -4.54 0.37 -16.70
C GLU A 115 -5.29 -0.92 -17.09
N TYR A 116 -6.08 -1.48 -16.16
CA TYR A 116 -6.82 -2.73 -16.43
C TYR A 116 -8.07 -2.48 -17.29
N ARG A 117 -8.73 -1.32 -17.17
CA ARG A 117 -9.79 -0.90 -18.12
C ARG A 117 -9.25 -0.77 -19.54
N ALA A 118 -8.07 -0.17 -19.71
CA ALA A 118 -7.44 0.00 -21.02
C ALA A 118 -7.08 -1.33 -21.69
N LYS A 119 -6.97 -2.43 -20.92
CA LYS A 119 -6.81 -3.81 -21.43
C LYS A 119 -8.12 -4.45 -21.91
N GLY A 120 -9.24 -3.73 -21.86
CA GLY A 120 -10.55 -4.20 -22.31
C GLY A 120 -11.35 -4.98 -21.26
N LEU A 121 -10.98 -4.90 -19.98
CA LEU A 121 -11.72 -5.57 -18.90
C LEU A 121 -12.92 -4.72 -18.47
N ASP A 122 -14.14 -5.21 -18.73
CA ASP A 122 -15.36 -4.46 -18.40
C ASP A 122 -15.83 -4.61 -16.96
N ASN A 123 -15.28 -5.57 -16.24
CA ASN A 123 -15.64 -5.98 -14.88
C ASN A 123 -14.66 -5.51 -13.80
N VAL A 124 -13.82 -4.53 -14.12
CA VAL A 124 -12.95 -3.84 -13.16
C VAL A 124 -13.50 -2.46 -12.80
N PHE A 125 -13.31 -2.05 -11.55
CA PHE A 125 -13.89 -0.84 -10.96
C PHE A 125 -12.88 -0.13 -10.06
N TYR A 126 -13.05 1.18 -9.91
CA TYR A 126 -12.31 1.98 -8.93
C TYR A 126 -13.12 2.09 -7.63
N LEU A 127 -12.48 1.83 -6.49
CA LEU A 127 -13.08 1.95 -5.16
C LEU A 127 -12.03 2.23 -4.08
N PRO A 128 -11.95 3.47 -3.54
CA PRO A 128 -11.04 3.82 -2.46
C PRO A 128 -11.24 2.94 -1.22
N LEU A 129 -10.18 2.72 -0.44
CA LEU A 129 -10.24 1.99 0.82
C LEU A 129 -11.15 2.67 1.86
N ALA A 130 -11.42 1.95 2.95
CA ALA A 130 -12.17 2.44 4.10
C ALA A 130 -11.47 2.07 5.41
N VAL A 131 -11.84 2.76 6.48
CA VAL A 131 -11.32 2.52 7.84
C VAL A 131 -12.45 2.43 8.86
N ASN A 132 -12.23 1.65 9.91
CA ASN A 132 -13.17 1.49 11.01
C ASN A 132 -12.94 2.57 12.07
N THR A 133 -13.47 3.78 11.84
CA THR A 133 -13.31 4.90 12.78
C THR A 133 -13.84 4.60 14.18
N GLY A 134 -14.92 3.81 14.30
CA GLY A 134 -15.45 3.38 15.59
C GLY A 134 -14.44 2.56 16.40
N ARG A 135 -13.70 1.65 15.76
CA ARG A 135 -12.59 0.92 16.40
C ARG A 135 -11.44 1.86 16.73
N LEU A 136 -10.99 2.65 15.77
CA LEU A 136 -9.83 3.53 15.93
C LEU A 136 -10.03 4.53 17.08
N GLN A 137 -11.20 5.17 17.15
CA GLN A 137 -11.54 6.14 18.21
C GLN A 137 -11.86 5.48 19.56
N GLY A 138 -12.21 4.20 19.58
CA GLY A 138 -12.46 3.44 20.80
C GLY A 138 -11.20 3.01 21.54
N ILE A 139 -10.02 3.14 20.93
CA ILE A 139 -8.74 2.75 21.52
C ILE A 139 -8.24 3.86 22.46
N ILE A 140 -8.02 3.50 23.73
CA ILE A 140 -7.42 4.41 24.71
C ILE A 140 -5.91 4.44 24.49
N THR A 141 -5.39 5.61 24.13
CA THR A 141 -3.96 5.81 23.84
C THR A 141 -3.11 5.84 25.11
N ASP A 142 -2.12 4.94 25.19
CA ASP A 142 -1.01 5.07 26.15
C ASP A 142 -0.03 6.16 25.67
N LYS A 143 -0.34 7.41 26.02
CA LYS A 143 0.50 8.57 25.64
C LYS A 143 1.93 8.44 26.15
N LYS A 144 2.14 7.88 27.34
CA LYS A 144 3.49 7.76 27.92
C LYS A 144 4.37 6.85 27.07
N LYS A 145 3.78 5.80 26.48
CA LYS A 145 4.49 4.88 25.59
C LYS A 145 4.69 5.47 24.19
N TYR A 146 3.66 6.09 23.62
CA TYR A 146 3.60 6.36 22.19
C TYR A 146 3.80 7.83 21.77
N GLU A 147 3.81 8.79 22.69
CA GLU A 147 4.01 10.21 22.35
C GLU A 147 5.31 10.44 21.56
N SER A 148 5.21 11.26 20.51
CA SER A 148 6.36 11.73 19.74
C SER A 148 6.06 13.05 19.04
N GLU A 149 7.11 13.79 18.70
CA GLU A 149 6.98 14.94 17.80
C GLU A 149 6.64 14.47 16.38
N ILE A 150 7.47 13.57 15.85
CA ILE A 150 7.27 13.00 14.53
C ILE A 150 7.27 11.47 14.66
N SER A 151 6.35 10.79 13.97
CA SER A 151 6.42 9.35 13.80
C SER A 151 6.33 8.93 12.34
N PHE A 152 6.92 7.77 12.06
CA PHE A 152 6.68 7.02 10.84
C PHE A 152 6.45 5.55 11.18
N VAL A 153 5.32 4.99 10.72
CA VAL A 153 5.00 3.56 10.85
C VAL A 153 5.05 2.90 9.47
N GLY A 154 6.09 2.13 9.19
CA GLY A 154 6.21 1.43 7.91
C GLY A 154 7.61 0.99 7.55
N LYS A 155 7.70 0.16 6.51
CA LYS A 155 8.97 -0.37 5.96
C LYS A 155 9.84 0.73 5.37
N LEU A 156 11.13 0.50 5.21
CA LEU A 156 12.01 1.41 4.44
C LEU A 156 12.22 0.98 2.97
N TYR A 157 11.71 -0.20 2.57
CA TYR A 157 11.80 -0.74 1.21
C TYR A 157 13.23 -0.88 0.67
N GLU A 158 14.10 -1.59 1.40
CA GLU A 158 15.42 -2.00 0.86
C GLU A 158 15.29 -2.56 -0.56
N SER A 159 16.29 -2.27 -1.40
CA SER A 159 16.26 -2.60 -2.82
C SER A 159 17.46 -3.43 -3.24
N MET A 160 17.21 -4.38 -4.13
CA MET A 160 18.23 -5.16 -4.83
C MET A 160 18.93 -4.36 -5.93
N LEU A 161 18.49 -3.13 -6.22
CA LEU A 161 19.04 -2.31 -7.31
C LEU A 161 20.56 -2.14 -7.23
N PRO A 162 21.20 -1.84 -6.08
CA PRO A 162 22.65 -1.72 -6.00
C PRO A 162 23.37 -3.00 -6.43
N ALA A 163 22.85 -4.17 -6.03
CA ALA A 163 23.40 -5.46 -6.43
C ALA A 163 23.25 -5.69 -7.94
N LEU A 164 22.07 -5.38 -8.51
CA LEU A 164 21.84 -5.44 -9.95
C LEU A 164 22.80 -4.51 -10.71
N MET A 165 22.93 -3.26 -10.26
CA MET A 165 23.78 -2.26 -10.92
C MET A 165 25.27 -2.63 -10.88
N SER A 166 25.74 -3.42 -9.91
CA SER A 166 27.16 -3.79 -9.79
C SER A 166 27.73 -4.44 -11.07
N HIS A 167 26.90 -5.15 -11.82
CA HIS A 167 27.28 -5.87 -13.06
C HIS A 167 26.88 -5.14 -14.36
N MET A 168 26.17 -4.02 -14.25
CA MET A 168 25.79 -3.18 -15.39
C MET A 168 27.00 -2.44 -15.99
N THR A 169 26.89 -2.02 -17.26
CA THR A 169 27.86 -1.12 -17.89
C THR A 169 27.78 0.29 -17.29
N ASP A 170 28.80 1.11 -17.49
CA ASP A 170 28.80 2.50 -16.99
C ASP A 170 27.65 3.34 -17.57
N TYR A 171 27.30 3.12 -18.84
CA TYR A 171 26.13 3.73 -19.45
C TYR A 171 24.84 3.32 -18.74
N GLN A 172 24.64 2.02 -18.50
CA GLN A 172 23.45 1.50 -17.84
C GLN A 172 23.32 2.02 -16.40
N LYS A 173 24.44 2.09 -15.66
CA LYS A 173 24.47 2.69 -14.32
C LYS A 173 24.07 4.17 -14.37
N GLY A 174 24.71 4.95 -15.25
CA GLY A 174 24.39 6.37 -15.41
C GLY A 174 22.96 6.63 -15.86
N TYR A 175 22.39 5.75 -16.70
CA TYR A 175 20.99 5.81 -17.13
C TYR A 175 20.02 5.64 -15.95
N ILE A 176 20.24 4.62 -15.12
CA ILE A 176 19.43 4.39 -13.92
C ILE A 176 19.64 5.49 -12.89
N ASP A 177 20.87 5.95 -12.67
CA ASP A 177 21.17 7.05 -11.75
C ASP A 177 20.48 8.35 -12.15
N GLY A 178 20.45 8.65 -13.45
CA GLY A 178 19.70 9.78 -14.00
C GLY A 178 18.20 9.67 -13.72
N LEU A 179 17.62 8.49 -13.99
CA LEU A 179 16.22 8.20 -13.68
C LEU A 179 15.90 8.38 -12.19
N VAL A 180 16.71 7.82 -11.30
CA VAL A 180 16.54 7.94 -9.84
C VAL A 180 16.52 9.41 -9.42
N LYS A 181 17.50 10.21 -9.89
CA LYS A 181 17.60 11.63 -9.55
C LYS A 181 16.40 12.43 -10.05
N VAL A 182 15.93 12.18 -11.27
CA VAL A 182 14.75 12.86 -11.83
C VAL A 182 13.49 12.47 -11.05
N GLN A 183 13.26 11.16 -10.83
CA GLN A 183 12.05 10.70 -10.14
C GLN A 183 11.97 11.18 -8.69
N LEU A 184 13.10 11.38 -7.99
CA LEU A 184 13.13 11.96 -6.63
C LEU A 184 12.56 13.39 -6.57
N GLN A 185 12.68 14.13 -7.67
CA GLN A 185 12.17 15.51 -7.78
C GLN A 185 10.72 15.58 -8.27
N LEU A 186 10.14 14.44 -8.69
CA LEU A 186 8.80 14.36 -9.25
C LEU A 186 7.82 13.73 -8.26
N TYR A 187 6.83 14.52 -7.85
CA TYR A 187 5.68 14.10 -7.07
C TYR A 187 4.42 14.20 -7.92
N GLY A 188 3.51 13.22 -7.78
CA GLY A 188 2.30 13.15 -8.60
C GLY A 188 2.51 12.64 -10.03
N THR A 189 3.73 12.22 -10.38
CA THR A 189 4.04 11.59 -11.66
C THR A 189 5.07 10.48 -11.46
N TYR A 190 4.84 9.34 -12.11
CA TYR A 190 5.70 8.17 -12.06
C TYR A 190 6.22 7.84 -13.45
N ILE A 191 7.53 7.96 -13.66
CA ILE A 191 8.18 7.81 -14.97
C ILE A 191 9.01 6.52 -15.10
N VAL A 192 9.24 5.79 -14.00
CA VAL A 192 10.16 4.64 -13.98
C VAL A 192 9.77 3.60 -15.03
N ASP A 193 8.50 3.22 -15.13
CA ASP A 193 8.07 2.22 -16.12
C ASP A 193 8.19 2.73 -17.56
N ASN A 194 8.10 4.04 -17.79
CA ASN A 194 8.24 4.62 -19.13
C ASN A 194 9.71 4.68 -19.57
N VAL A 195 10.62 4.84 -18.61
CA VAL A 195 12.07 4.98 -18.85
C VAL A 195 12.77 3.61 -18.83
N VAL A 196 12.38 2.71 -17.92
CA VAL A 196 12.87 1.32 -17.92
C VAL A 196 12.10 0.53 -18.98
N THR A 197 12.55 0.63 -20.22
CA THR A 197 11.95 -0.05 -21.37
C THR A 197 12.38 -1.52 -21.46
N GLU A 198 11.68 -2.30 -22.30
CA GLU A 198 12.09 -3.68 -22.58
C GLU A 198 13.45 -3.71 -23.27
N GLU A 199 13.70 -2.80 -24.22
CA GLU A 199 14.99 -2.65 -24.91
C GLU A 199 16.15 -2.40 -23.94
N PHE A 200 15.98 -1.47 -22.98
CA PHE A 200 16.99 -1.22 -21.96
C PHE A 200 17.24 -2.49 -21.11
N THR A 201 16.17 -3.15 -20.71
CA THR A 201 16.24 -4.37 -19.87
C THR A 201 16.89 -5.54 -20.63
N GLU A 202 16.62 -5.69 -21.92
CA GLU A 202 17.31 -6.65 -22.80
C GLU A 202 18.82 -6.38 -22.85
N GLY A 203 19.21 -5.11 -22.95
CA GLY A 203 20.62 -4.70 -22.86
C GLY A 203 21.28 -5.11 -21.54
N VAL A 204 20.57 -4.96 -20.41
CA VAL A 204 21.04 -5.41 -19.09
C VAL A 204 21.19 -6.94 -19.06
N ARG A 205 20.18 -7.68 -19.53
CA ARG A 205 20.22 -9.16 -19.58
C ARG A 205 21.36 -9.68 -20.47
N LYS A 206 21.57 -9.05 -21.63
CA LYS A 206 22.70 -9.36 -22.53
C LYS A 206 24.03 -9.17 -21.80
N ARG A 207 24.20 -8.03 -21.12
CA ARG A 207 25.41 -7.76 -20.34
C ARG A 207 25.66 -8.82 -19.27
N TYR A 208 24.61 -9.25 -18.56
CA TYR A 208 24.75 -10.31 -17.55
C TYR A 208 25.15 -11.65 -18.17
N LYS A 209 24.58 -12.02 -19.32
CA LYS A 209 24.96 -13.24 -20.05
C LYS A 209 26.41 -13.22 -20.54
N GLU A 210 26.92 -12.06 -20.98
CA GLU A 210 28.33 -11.89 -21.36
C GLU A 210 29.29 -12.12 -20.19
N LEU A 211 28.85 -11.85 -18.95
CA LEU A 211 29.63 -12.10 -17.73
C LEU A 211 29.54 -13.57 -17.28
N SER A 212 28.37 -14.20 -17.44
CA SER A 212 28.16 -15.62 -17.12
C SER A 212 26.88 -16.16 -17.76
N GLU A 213 26.96 -17.34 -18.38
CA GLU A 213 25.79 -18.03 -18.94
C GLU A 213 24.73 -18.37 -17.88
N LYS A 214 25.13 -18.48 -16.61
CA LYS A 214 24.25 -18.76 -15.47
C LYS A 214 23.75 -17.51 -14.75
N ALA A 215 24.02 -16.31 -15.29
CA ALA A 215 23.62 -15.07 -14.67
C ALA A 215 22.09 -14.94 -14.60
N ILE A 216 21.59 -14.36 -13.51
CA ILE A 216 20.17 -14.04 -13.31
C ILE A 216 19.61 -13.26 -14.50
N GLN A 217 18.36 -13.52 -14.85
CA GLN A 217 17.70 -12.86 -15.98
C GLN A 217 16.55 -12.01 -15.46
N VAL A 218 16.89 -10.76 -15.12
CA VAL A 218 15.92 -9.80 -14.57
C VAL A 218 14.88 -9.40 -15.62
N THR A 219 13.61 -9.48 -15.24
CA THR A 219 12.50 -8.98 -16.05
C THR A 219 12.39 -7.46 -15.95
N ARG A 220 11.72 -6.83 -16.91
CA ARG A 220 11.48 -5.37 -16.87
C ARG A 220 10.72 -4.97 -15.60
N LYS A 221 9.74 -5.77 -15.17
CA LYS A 221 8.94 -5.52 -13.95
C LYS A 221 9.80 -5.59 -12.69
N GLU A 222 10.69 -6.58 -12.58
CA GLU A 222 11.61 -6.70 -11.45
C GLU A 222 12.62 -5.55 -11.39
N LEU A 223 13.17 -5.15 -12.55
CA LEU A 223 14.09 -4.02 -12.62
C LEU A 223 13.39 -2.70 -12.25
N SER A 224 12.19 -2.46 -12.79
CA SER A 224 11.40 -1.26 -12.49
C SER A 224 10.98 -1.22 -11.01
N TRP A 225 10.62 -2.37 -10.44
CA TRP A 225 10.37 -2.50 -9.01
C TRP A 225 11.61 -2.18 -8.18
N ALA A 226 12.78 -2.72 -8.55
CA ALA A 226 14.03 -2.43 -7.85
C ALA A 226 14.38 -0.94 -7.90
N VAL A 227 14.16 -0.26 -9.03
CA VAL A 227 14.32 1.19 -9.14
C VAL A 227 13.33 1.93 -8.24
N ALA A 228 12.04 1.59 -8.29
CA ALA A 228 11.00 2.26 -7.50
C ALA A 228 11.19 2.07 -5.97
N SER A 229 11.56 0.86 -5.53
CA SER A 229 11.86 0.59 -4.12
C SER A 229 13.12 1.32 -3.68
N TYR A 230 14.16 1.38 -4.52
CA TYR A 230 15.39 2.13 -4.22
C TYR A 230 15.12 3.63 -4.04
N ILE A 231 14.35 4.24 -4.93
CA ILE A 231 13.96 5.66 -4.81
C ILE A 231 13.16 5.89 -3.52
N THR A 232 12.23 5.00 -3.21
CA THR A 232 11.43 5.07 -1.97
C THR A 232 12.31 4.97 -0.73
N HIS A 233 13.29 4.06 -0.75
CA HIS A 233 14.24 3.88 0.33
C HIS A 233 15.08 5.14 0.55
N LEU A 234 15.67 5.70 -0.52
CA LEU A 234 16.44 6.94 -0.45
C LEU A 234 15.62 8.10 0.10
N GLU A 235 14.38 8.27 -0.37
CA GLU A 235 13.48 9.32 0.09
C GLU A 235 13.16 9.17 1.58
N ARG A 236 12.81 7.97 2.04
CA ARG A 236 12.49 7.71 3.45
C ARG A 236 13.70 7.90 4.36
N MET A 237 14.85 7.36 3.96
CA MET A 237 16.11 7.51 4.72
C MET A 237 16.49 8.99 4.84
N THR A 238 16.39 9.75 3.74
CA THR A 238 16.73 11.18 3.74
C THR A 238 15.75 11.99 4.59
N LEU A 239 14.45 11.74 4.44
CA LEU A 239 13.41 12.42 5.23
C LEU A 239 13.62 12.19 6.74
N LEU A 240 13.83 10.94 7.14
CA LEU A 240 14.06 10.58 8.54
C LEU A 240 15.37 11.18 9.07
N SER A 241 16.47 11.07 8.31
CA SER A 241 17.78 11.60 8.69
C SER A 241 17.72 13.12 8.92
N VAL A 242 17.16 13.87 7.97
CA VAL A 242 17.09 15.34 8.05
C VAL A 242 16.18 15.80 9.19
N LEU A 243 15.00 15.21 9.35
CA LEU A 243 14.07 15.56 10.43
C LEU A 243 14.65 15.26 11.81
N SER A 244 15.32 14.11 11.97
CA SER A 244 15.93 13.70 13.24
C SER A 244 17.12 14.58 13.66
N GLY A 245 17.64 15.42 12.77
CA GLY A 245 18.65 16.42 13.11
C GLY A 245 18.12 17.60 13.94
N LYS A 246 16.79 17.80 13.98
CA LYS A 246 16.14 18.92 14.70
C LYS A 246 15.04 18.51 15.67
N HIS A 247 14.36 17.40 15.41
CA HIS A 247 13.17 16.97 16.15
C HIS A 247 13.28 15.51 16.59
N GLN A 248 12.50 15.13 17.60
CA GLN A 248 12.34 13.72 17.92
C GLN A 248 11.59 12.99 16.80
N VAL A 249 12.21 11.96 16.23
CA VAL A 249 11.60 11.09 15.23
C VAL A 249 11.56 9.66 15.74
N LYS A 250 10.35 9.12 15.93
CA LYS A 250 10.14 7.69 16.22
C LYS A 250 9.84 6.90 14.94
N LEU A 251 10.60 5.85 14.70
CA LEU A 251 10.40 4.93 13.58
C LEU A 251 9.90 3.57 14.08
N TYR A 252 8.70 3.22 13.66
CA TYR A 252 8.08 1.91 13.90
C TYR A 252 8.17 1.07 12.63
N THR A 253 9.13 0.16 12.60
CA THR A 253 9.46 -0.68 11.44
C THR A 253 9.96 -2.05 11.91
N TYR A 254 10.07 -2.98 10.98
CA TYR A 254 10.72 -4.28 11.21
C TYR A 254 12.23 -4.12 11.42
N GLU A 255 12.96 -5.23 11.52
CA GLU A 255 14.41 -5.19 11.68
C GLU A 255 15.08 -4.40 10.55
N LEU A 256 16.08 -3.60 10.93
CA LEU A 256 16.90 -2.77 10.06
C LEU A 256 18.33 -3.31 10.03
N SER A 257 19.00 -3.13 8.89
CA SER A 257 20.42 -3.43 8.75
C SER A 257 21.27 -2.49 9.63
N ASP A 258 22.48 -2.94 9.97
CA ASP A 258 23.42 -2.11 10.75
C ASP A 258 23.82 -0.84 10.00
N ASP A 259 23.81 -0.88 8.67
CA ASP A 259 24.07 0.27 7.81
C ASP A 259 22.94 1.29 7.87
N GLU A 260 21.68 0.86 7.80
CA GLU A 260 20.51 1.75 7.97
C GLU A 260 20.52 2.42 9.34
N LYS A 261 20.80 1.66 10.41
CA LYS A 261 20.92 2.22 11.77
C LYS A 261 22.03 3.27 11.86
N ARG A 262 23.17 3.01 11.23
CA ARG A 262 24.30 3.95 11.19
C ARG A 262 23.96 5.25 10.44
N MET A 263 23.14 5.15 9.39
CA MET A 263 22.69 6.31 8.61
C MET A 263 21.60 7.14 9.31
N LEU A 264 20.96 6.60 10.35
CA LEU A 264 19.89 7.23 11.12
C LEU A 264 20.23 7.30 12.62
N PRO A 265 21.35 7.94 13.01
CA PRO A 265 21.87 7.87 14.38
C PRO A 265 20.96 8.55 15.43
N ASN A 266 20.09 9.47 15.00
CA ASN A 266 19.21 10.26 15.87
C ASN A 266 17.73 9.81 15.81
N VAL A 267 17.45 8.68 15.17
CA VAL A 267 16.08 8.15 15.07
C VAL A 267 15.83 7.12 16.18
N ASP A 268 14.71 7.26 16.87
CA ASP A 268 14.26 6.33 17.90
C ASP A 268 13.59 5.10 17.25
N PHE A 269 14.30 3.97 17.18
CA PHE A 269 13.77 2.72 16.63
C PHE A 269 12.87 2.00 17.64
N CYS A 270 11.60 1.84 17.30
CA CYS A 270 10.57 1.34 18.21
C CYS A 270 10.07 -0.08 17.91
N GLY A 271 10.61 -0.72 16.86
CA GLY A 271 10.17 -2.04 16.40
C GLY A 271 8.80 -2.02 15.71
N PRO A 272 8.29 -3.20 15.28
CA PRO A 272 6.98 -3.30 14.64
C PRO A 272 5.86 -3.14 15.66
N VAL A 273 4.72 -2.63 15.20
CA VAL A 273 3.50 -2.45 16.00
C VAL A 273 2.35 -3.26 15.41
N ASP A 274 1.47 -3.75 16.28
CA ASP A 274 0.22 -4.40 15.86
C ASP A 274 -0.70 -3.40 15.14
N TYR A 275 -1.29 -3.82 14.01
CA TYR A 275 -2.15 -2.97 13.20
C TYR A 275 -3.48 -2.61 13.90
N LEU A 276 -4.05 -3.54 14.67
CA LEU A 276 -5.38 -3.36 15.25
C LEU A 276 -5.34 -2.54 16.55
N ILE A 277 -4.25 -2.64 17.33
CA ILE A 277 -4.16 -2.12 18.69
C ILE A 277 -3.08 -1.05 18.85
N ASP A 278 -1.84 -1.32 18.42
CA ASP A 278 -0.71 -0.44 18.74
C ASP A 278 -0.56 0.72 17.75
N MET A 279 -0.70 0.45 16.45
CA MET A 279 -0.57 1.46 15.39
C MET A 279 -1.53 2.64 15.58
N PRO A 280 -2.83 2.46 15.90
CA PRO A 280 -3.75 3.58 16.15
C PRO A 280 -3.30 4.48 17.31
N GLN A 281 -2.66 3.90 18.33
CA GLN A 281 -2.15 4.66 19.48
C GLN A 281 -0.95 5.52 19.08
N VAL A 282 -0.05 5.01 18.24
CA VAL A 282 1.04 5.81 17.65
C VAL A 282 0.45 7.01 16.92
N PHE A 283 -0.51 6.78 16.02
CA PHE A 283 -1.07 7.84 15.20
C PHE A 283 -1.79 8.93 15.99
N SER A 284 -2.49 8.54 17.05
CA SER A 284 -3.15 9.50 17.95
C SER A 284 -2.17 10.23 18.87
N ALA A 285 -1.06 9.58 19.28
CA ALA A 285 -0.09 10.16 20.21
C ALA A 285 0.96 11.07 19.54
N SER A 286 1.21 10.89 18.23
CA SER A 286 2.20 11.68 17.49
C SER A 286 1.66 13.05 17.10
N LYS A 287 2.49 14.10 17.25
CA LYS A 287 2.13 15.44 16.78
C LYS A 287 2.04 15.48 15.26
N VAL A 288 3.02 14.92 14.55
CA VAL A 288 3.04 14.80 13.09
C VAL A 288 3.28 13.34 12.67
N ASN A 289 2.37 12.80 11.85
CA ASN A 289 2.51 11.46 11.30
C ASN A 289 2.96 11.53 9.84
N LEU A 290 4.15 11.01 9.56
CA LEU A 290 4.70 10.95 8.20
C LEU A 290 4.01 9.85 7.40
N CYS A 291 3.65 10.16 6.16
CA CYS A 291 3.16 9.18 5.18
C CYS A 291 3.87 9.33 3.82
N PRO A 292 5.20 9.07 3.74
CA PRO A 292 5.89 8.93 2.45
C PRO A 292 5.33 7.72 1.70
N VAL A 293 4.95 7.91 0.44
CA VAL A 293 4.29 6.87 -0.36
C VAL A 293 5.33 6.05 -1.12
N LEU A 294 5.11 4.73 -1.23
CA LEU A 294 5.94 3.88 -2.10
C LEU A 294 5.83 4.43 -3.53
N LYS A 295 6.96 4.70 -4.20
CA LYS A 295 6.93 5.32 -5.54
C LYS A 295 6.22 4.48 -6.58
N ALA A 296 6.19 3.17 -6.41
CA ALA A 296 5.43 2.27 -7.27
C ALA A 296 3.91 2.41 -7.12
N ASN A 297 3.40 2.98 -6.01
CA ASN A 297 2.00 3.37 -5.87
C ASN A 297 1.80 4.66 -6.68
N ARG A 298 1.48 4.49 -7.96
CA ARG A 298 1.35 5.59 -8.93
C ARG A 298 0.21 6.55 -8.56
N SER A 299 -0.79 6.05 -7.85
CA SER A 299 -1.97 6.78 -7.41
C SER A 299 -2.61 6.06 -6.21
N GLY A 300 -3.74 6.56 -5.77
CA GLY A 300 -4.56 6.03 -4.69
C GLY A 300 -4.26 6.71 -3.36
N ILE A 301 -5.21 6.63 -2.43
CA ILE A 301 -4.98 7.06 -1.05
C ILE A 301 -4.40 5.87 -0.28
N PRO A 302 -3.15 5.93 0.22
CA PRO A 302 -2.58 4.85 1.01
C PRO A 302 -3.43 4.59 2.26
N LEU A 303 -3.61 3.32 2.64
CA LEU A 303 -4.36 2.96 3.83
C LEU A 303 -3.87 3.71 5.08
N ARG A 304 -2.54 3.87 5.23
CA ARG A 304 -1.93 4.65 6.31
C ARG A 304 -2.48 6.08 6.42
N ALA A 305 -2.73 6.74 5.29
CA ALA A 305 -3.28 8.10 5.32
C ALA A 305 -4.69 8.11 5.92
N LEU A 306 -5.52 7.14 5.54
CA LEU A 306 -6.86 6.98 6.12
C LEU A 306 -6.80 6.59 7.60
N ASP A 307 -5.87 5.69 7.98
CA ASP A 307 -5.70 5.27 9.37
C ASP A 307 -5.25 6.44 10.27
N ILE A 308 -4.25 7.23 9.85
CA ILE A 308 -3.76 8.41 10.58
C ILE A 308 -4.92 9.37 10.85
N MET A 309 -5.63 9.77 9.79
CA MET A 309 -6.74 10.72 9.90
C MET A 309 -7.92 10.11 10.69
N GLY A 310 -8.20 8.82 10.52
CA GLY A 310 -9.23 8.08 11.26
C GLY A 310 -8.95 7.95 12.76
N CYS A 311 -7.68 8.03 13.17
CA CYS A 311 -7.26 8.13 14.57
C CYS A 311 -7.31 9.56 15.13
N GLY A 312 -7.67 10.56 14.30
CA GLY A 312 -7.56 11.98 14.64
C GLY A 312 -6.11 12.50 14.66
N GLY A 313 -5.18 11.76 14.08
CA GLY A 313 -3.78 12.16 13.93
C GLY A 313 -3.59 13.15 12.79
N PHE A 314 -2.62 14.05 12.94
CA PHE A 314 -2.25 14.97 11.87
C PHE A 314 -1.41 14.25 10.81
N LEU A 315 -1.87 14.29 9.56
CA LEU A 315 -1.23 13.67 8.40
C LEU A 315 -0.30 14.64 7.67
N LEU A 316 0.96 14.23 7.48
CA LEU A 316 1.89 14.84 6.54
C LEU A 316 2.31 13.80 5.48
N ALA A 317 1.64 13.81 4.33
CA ALA A 317 1.81 12.81 3.28
C ALA A 317 2.61 13.32 2.08
N GLY A 318 3.30 12.43 1.37
CA GLY A 318 3.73 12.75 0.01
C GLY A 318 2.51 12.96 -0.88
N TYR A 319 2.57 13.91 -1.82
CA TYR A 319 1.46 14.21 -2.72
C TYR A 319 0.94 12.96 -3.44
N GLN A 320 -0.40 12.81 -3.46
CA GLN A 320 -1.14 11.79 -4.20
C GLN A 320 -2.35 12.45 -4.88
N PRO A 321 -2.62 12.18 -6.18
CA PRO A 321 -3.72 12.80 -6.90
C PRO A 321 -5.08 12.63 -6.20
N GLU A 322 -5.40 11.41 -5.76
CA GLU A 322 -6.68 11.13 -5.11
C GLU A 322 -6.75 11.70 -3.69
N LEU A 323 -5.62 11.85 -2.99
CA LEU A 323 -5.65 12.57 -1.72
C LEU A 323 -6.01 14.04 -1.94
N TYR A 324 -5.48 14.66 -3.01
CA TYR A 324 -5.82 16.03 -3.41
C TYR A 324 -7.25 16.18 -3.97
N GLU A 325 -7.77 15.17 -4.65
CA GLU A 325 -9.14 15.16 -5.18
C GLU A 325 -10.18 15.05 -4.07
N TYR A 326 -9.96 14.14 -3.11
CA TYR A 326 -10.95 13.84 -2.09
C TYR A 326 -10.91 14.83 -0.93
N PHE A 327 -9.75 15.41 -0.60
CA PHE A 327 -9.55 16.24 0.59
C PHE A 327 -9.17 17.67 0.21
N VAL A 328 -9.65 18.64 1.00
CA VAL A 328 -9.26 20.04 0.84
C VAL A 328 -7.86 20.26 1.43
N TYR A 329 -6.87 20.37 0.54
CA TYR A 329 -5.47 20.62 0.92
C TYR A 329 -5.33 21.83 1.87
N GLY A 330 -4.56 21.64 2.95
CA GLY A 330 -4.31 22.66 3.97
C GLY A 330 -5.47 22.89 4.93
N LYS A 331 -6.61 22.21 4.75
CA LYS A 331 -7.76 22.27 5.67
C LYS A 331 -8.11 20.91 6.27
N GLU A 332 -8.10 19.85 5.46
CA GLU A 332 -8.46 18.49 5.88
C GLU A 332 -7.23 17.56 5.93
N CYS A 333 -6.20 17.84 5.13
CA CYS A 333 -4.93 17.14 5.18
C CYS A 333 -3.77 17.99 4.65
N VAL A 334 -2.53 17.61 4.98
CA VAL A 334 -1.32 18.25 4.45
C VAL A 334 -0.53 17.27 3.61
N MET A 335 -0.16 17.72 2.42
CA MET A 335 0.72 17.02 1.49
C MET A 335 2.01 17.81 1.27
N TYR A 336 3.08 17.13 0.84
CA TYR A 336 4.30 17.76 0.34
C TYR A 336 4.67 17.27 -1.06
N SER A 337 5.38 18.11 -1.80
CA SER A 337 5.83 17.81 -3.18
C SER A 337 7.35 17.84 -3.35
N SER A 338 8.11 17.96 -2.26
CA SER A 338 9.55 17.73 -2.22
C SER A 338 9.98 17.38 -0.79
N LEU A 339 11.21 16.90 -0.62
CA LEU A 339 11.78 16.62 0.71
C LEU A 339 11.96 17.92 1.53
N GLU A 340 12.37 19.01 0.87
CA GLU A 340 12.53 20.32 1.50
C GLU A 340 11.18 20.86 1.99
N ASP A 341 10.13 20.72 1.18
CA ASP A 341 8.76 21.07 1.54
C ASP A 341 8.24 20.20 2.70
N ALA A 342 8.55 18.90 2.71
CA ALA A 342 8.20 18.01 3.82
C ALA A 342 8.83 18.47 5.14
N VAL A 343 10.12 18.81 5.12
CA VAL A 343 10.86 19.30 6.30
C VAL A 343 10.32 20.65 6.76
N ALA A 344 10.12 21.59 5.85
CA ALA A 344 9.58 22.91 6.18
C ALA A 344 8.17 22.81 6.81
N LYS A 345 7.30 21.95 6.28
CA LYS A 345 5.97 21.70 6.83
C LYS A 345 6.01 21.00 8.18
N ALA A 346 6.90 20.02 8.37
CA ALA A 346 7.08 19.39 9.68
C ALA A 346 7.49 20.44 10.74
N ASP A 347 8.51 21.27 10.44
CA ASP A 347 8.97 22.36 11.31
C ASP A 347 7.82 23.34 11.64
N PHE A 348 7.06 23.74 10.63
CA PHE A 348 5.92 24.64 10.78
C PHE A 348 4.82 24.04 11.67
N TYR A 349 4.31 22.86 11.34
CA TYR A 349 3.18 22.29 12.08
C TYR A 349 3.55 21.82 13.49
N LEU A 350 4.81 21.52 13.77
CA LEU A 350 5.26 21.27 15.14
C LEU A 350 5.12 22.50 16.05
N SER A 351 5.36 23.71 15.50
CA SER A 351 5.24 24.99 16.22
C SER A 351 3.83 25.60 16.19
N HIS A 352 2.91 25.07 15.39
CA HIS A 352 1.54 25.60 15.21
C HIS A 352 0.47 24.58 15.64
N GLU A 353 0.39 24.31 16.95
CA GLU A 353 -0.45 23.26 17.52
C GLU A 353 -1.94 23.41 17.20
N GLU A 354 -2.50 24.61 17.30
CA GLU A 354 -3.93 24.85 17.07
C GLU A 354 -4.32 24.62 15.60
N GLU A 355 -3.51 25.11 14.67
CA GLU A 355 -3.71 24.87 13.23
C GLU A 355 -3.60 23.37 12.91
N ARG A 356 -2.60 22.70 13.51
CA ARG A 356 -2.39 21.25 13.34
C ARG A 356 -3.59 20.44 13.83
N LYS A 357 -4.10 20.73 15.03
CA LYS A 357 -5.28 20.04 15.61
C LYS A 357 -6.55 20.31 14.79
N LYS A 358 -6.73 21.55 14.32
CA LYS A 358 -7.87 21.91 13.47
C LYS A 358 -7.87 21.11 12.17
N ILE A 359 -6.72 20.99 11.50
CA ILE A 359 -6.60 20.18 10.27
C ILE A 359 -6.86 18.70 10.57
N ALA A 360 -6.27 18.15 11.64
CA ALA A 360 -6.47 16.75 12.02
C ALA A 360 -7.95 16.44 12.32
N GLY A 361 -8.65 17.35 13.02
CA GLY A 361 -10.09 17.22 13.29
C GLY A 361 -10.93 17.24 12.01
N ALA A 362 -10.67 18.16 11.09
CA ALA A 362 -11.36 18.22 9.80
C ALA A 362 -11.10 16.98 8.93
N GLY A 363 -9.86 16.46 8.92
CA GLY A 363 -9.51 15.20 8.27
C GLY A 363 -10.27 14.01 8.85
N LEU A 364 -10.41 13.93 10.17
CA LEU A 364 -11.19 12.90 10.85
C LEU A 364 -12.68 12.97 10.47
N GLU A 365 -13.30 14.15 10.50
CA GLU A 365 -14.69 14.35 10.08
C GLU A 365 -14.93 13.87 8.64
N LYS A 366 -13.98 14.19 7.74
CA LYS A 366 -13.99 13.75 6.35
C LYS A 366 -13.92 12.22 6.23
N ILE A 367 -13.05 11.57 7.01
CA ILE A 367 -12.93 10.10 7.03
C ILE A 367 -14.21 9.43 7.52
N ILE A 368 -14.79 9.91 8.63
CA ILE A 368 -16.03 9.38 9.20
C ILE A 368 -17.16 9.42 8.17
N ARG A 369 -17.27 10.54 7.44
CA ARG A 369 -18.33 10.77 6.47
C ARG A 369 -18.14 9.96 5.18
N ASP A 370 -16.93 9.97 4.60
CA ASP A 370 -16.75 9.58 3.19
C ASP A 370 -15.95 8.26 3.00
N PHE A 371 -15.27 7.76 4.06
CA PHE A 371 -14.37 6.59 4.00
C PHE A 371 -14.77 5.46 4.97
N ASN A 372 -16.07 5.27 5.18
CA ASN A 372 -16.62 4.19 6.01
C ASN A 372 -16.80 2.87 5.22
N TYR A 373 -16.78 1.75 5.94
CA TYR A 373 -16.91 0.42 5.33
C TYR A 373 -18.32 0.13 4.82
N GLU A 374 -19.37 0.64 5.47
CA GLU A 374 -20.75 0.38 5.05
C GLU A 374 -21.00 0.81 3.60
N ASP A 375 -20.48 1.97 3.20
CA ASP A 375 -20.62 2.47 1.84
C ASP A 375 -19.78 1.70 0.84
N ARG A 376 -18.55 1.28 1.21
CA ARG A 376 -17.73 0.41 0.35
C ARG A 376 -18.36 -0.95 0.15
N ILE A 377 -18.90 -1.55 1.21
CA ILE A 377 -19.57 -2.85 1.15
C ILE A 377 -20.82 -2.79 0.27
N LYS A 378 -21.63 -1.72 0.35
CA LYS A 378 -22.76 -1.54 -0.58
C LYS A 378 -22.29 -1.61 -2.03
N VAL A 379 -21.18 -0.96 -2.38
CA VAL A 379 -20.61 -0.98 -3.74
C VAL A 379 -20.03 -2.34 -4.12
N LEU A 380 -19.36 -3.02 -3.19
CA LEU A 380 -18.78 -4.36 -3.40
C LEU A 380 -19.85 -5.44 -3.64
N LEU A 381 -21.04 -5.28 -3.04
CA LEU A 381 -22.11 -6.29 -3.05
C LEU A 381 -23.25 -5.99 -4.03
N GLN A 382 -23.30 -4.79 -4.62
CA GLN A 382 -24.06 -4.53 -5.85
C GLN A 382 -23.54 -5.44 -6.96
#